data_AF-A0A7J8VYC3-F1
#
_entry.id   AF-A0A7J8VYC3-F1
#
_cell.length_a   1.000
_cell.length_b   1.000
_cell.length_c   1.000
_cell.angle_alpha   90.00
_cell.angle_beta   90.00
_cell.angle_gamma   90.00
#
_symmetry.space_group_name_H-M   'P 1'
#
loop_
_entity.id
_entity.type
_entity.pdbx_description
1 polymer ?
#
loop_
_entity_poly.entity_id
_entity_poly.type
_entity_poly.pdbx_seq_one_letter_code
_entity_poly.pdbx_strand_id
1 'polypeptide(L)'
;MGFKDRRECPLLCKLSAEYIRKLEGCEDDIYTFFSNEPDVDSLFVKLVEEFERCILSYFAFHWCHADLMITQVLSSDAEPKRKLKQIFMAATREQRFERVTKNLKVARVFTTLVEEMKAMGLTSTDDSQCTEVMAPVAHSDRSPVLLLMGGGMGAGKSTVLKDILKEPFWAGAAGNAVVIEADAFKESDVIYRALSKRGHSDMVHTAELVHQSSTDAASSLLVTALNEGRDVIMDGTLSWIPFVLQTITMARCVHRRRYRMGAGYKKNPDGTITENYWEQIEEEDQVPEGGKRRKPYRIELVGVVCEAYLAVIRGIRRAIMCRRAVRVNSQLKSHKRFANAFPTYCQLVDNARLYSTNALEGPPKLIGWKEKDRTLLVDPDEIGCLKRIGRLNENADSIYELYRYPNPACQTGSIWKDIVLSPSRVNIQQELKYTIQKVERM
;
A
#
# COMPACT_ATOMS: atom_id res chain seq x y z
N MET A 1 3.44 27.52 11.04
CA MET A 1 2.69 28.81 11.05
C MET A 1 2.94 29.71 12.27
N GLY A 2 3.11 29.21 13.50
CA GLY A 2 3.57 30.06 14.61
C GLY A 2 2.50 30.93 15.30
N PHE A 3 1.25 30.45 15.31
CA PHE A 3 0.18 30.94 16.20
C PHE A 3 0.29 30.23 17.55
N LYS A 4 0.13 30.96 18.66
CA LYS A 4 0.33 30.41 20.01
C LYS A 4 -0.94 29.75 20.55
N ASP A 5 -2.10 30.30 20.22
CA ASP A 5 -3.40 29.81 20.69
C ASP A 5 -4.35 29.56 19.51
N ARG A 6 -5.03 28.40 19.53
CA ARG A 6 -6.08 28.06 18.57
C ARG A 6 -7.23 29.06 18.52
N ARG A 7 -7.44 29.80 19.62
CA ARG A 7 -8.47 30.85 19.73
C ARG A 7 -8.13 32.10 18.91
N GLU A 8 -6.87 32.28 18.51
CA GLU A 8 -6.45 33.40 17.66
C GLU A 8 -6.93 33.24 16.21
N CYS A 9 -7.07 32.00 15.73
CA CYS A 9 -7.44 31.69 14.35
C CYS A 9 -8.37 30.46 14.30
N PRO A 10 -9.62 30.58 14.79
CA PRO A 10 -10.56 29.45 14.86
C PRO A 10 -10.93 28.87 13.49
N LEU A 11 -11.07 29.71 12.44
CA LEU A 11 -11.40 29.22 11.09
C LEU A 11 -10.22 28.45 10.49
N LEU A 12 -8.99 28.94 10.62
CA LEU A 12 -7.78 28.22 10.23
C LEU A 12 -7.69 26.86 10.93
N CYS A 13 -8.01 26.81 12.23
CA CYS A 13 -8.04 25.56 12.98
C CYS A 13 -9.07 24.57 12.43
N LYS A 14 -10.25 25.07 12.02
CA LYS A 14 -11.27 24.25 11.34
C LYS A 14 -10.73 23.75 10.00
N LEU A 15 -10.25 24.63 9.13
CA LEU A 15 -9.73 24.29 7.80
C LEU A 15 -8.59 23.27 7.87
N SER A 16 -7.63 23.45 8.79
CA SER A 16 -6.54 22.49 8.96
C SER A 16 -7.02 21.10 9.40
N ALA A 17 -8.05 21.04 10.27
CA ALA A 17 -8.65 19.79 10.72
C ALA A 17 -9.45 19.08 9.61
N GLU A 18 -10.10 19.84 8.73
CA GLU A 18 -10.82 19.31 7.56
C GLU A 18 -9.84 18.85 6.49
N TYR A 19 -8.77 19.63 6.24
CA TYR A 19 -7.72 19.32 5.28
C TYR A 19 -6.96 18.05 5.61
N ILE A 20 -6.53 17.86 6.87
CA ILE A 20 -5.80 16.64 7.28
C ILE A 20 -6.68 15.38 7.16
N ARG A 21 -8.00 15.52 7.29
CA ARG A 21 -8.97 14.43 7.07
C ARG A 21 -9.34 14.25 5.59
N LYS A 22 -8.93 15.17 4.72
CA LYS A 22 -9.36 15.27 3.31
C LYS A 22 -10.89 15.18 3.20
N LEU A 23 -11.60 16.02 3.95
CA LEU A 23 -13.05 16.16 3.79
C LEU A 23 -13.37 16.75 2.42
N GLU A 24 -14.49 16.32 1.85
CA GLU A 24 -14.98 16.85 0.57
C GLU A 24 -15.28 18.35 0.70
N GLY A 25 -14.90 19.14 -0.32
CA GLY A 25 -15.05 20.60 -0.31
C GLY A 25 -13.99 21.38 0.50
N CYS A 26 -13.08 20.71 1.21
CA CYS A 26 -12.12 21.43 2.07
C CYS A 26 -11.17 22.37 1.31
N GLU A 27 -10.81 22.06 0.06
CA GLU A 27 -9.98 22.95 -0.77
C GLU A 27 -10.78 24.17 -1.23
N ASP A 28 -12.06 24.01 -1.55
CA ASP A 28 -12.96 25.12 -1.87
C ASP A 28 -13.19 26.02 -0.65
N ASP A 29 -13.30 25.45 0.55
CA ASP A 29 -13.39 26.19 1.80
C ASP A 29 -12.11 27.00 2.09
N ILE A 30 -10.93 26.43 1.82
CA ILE A 30 -9.65 27.14 1.93
C ILE A 30 -9.57 28.28 0.90
N TYR A 31 -10.03 28.05 -0.33
CA TYR A 31 -10.05 29.09 -1.35
C TYR A 31 -11.01 30.23 -0.94
N THR A 32 -12.21 29.89 -0.49
CA THR A 32 -13.24 30.83 -0.03
C THR A 32 -12.76 31.66 1.17
N PHE A 33 -11.95 31.08 2.05
CA PHE A 33 -11.36 31.77 3.19
C PHE A 33 -10.55 33.01 2.80
N PHE A 34 -9.92 33.02 1.61
CA PHE A 34 -9.18 34.17 1.09
C PHE A 34 -9.93 34.99 0.04
N SER A 35 -11.23 34.75 -0.17
CA SER A 35 -12.01 35.37 -1.28
C SER A 35 -12.03 36.90 -1.30
N ASN A 36 -11.82 37.56 -0.16
CA ASN A 36 -11.76 39.02 -0.06
C ASN A 36 -10.34 39.60 -0.27
N GLU A 37 -9.34 38.75 -0.49
CA GLU A 37 -7.96 39.16 -0.71
C GLU A 37 -7.62 39.19 -2.21
N PRO A 38 -6.88 40.20 -2.69
CA PRO A 38 -6.57 40.37 -4.11
C PRO A 38 -5.71 39.23 -4.69
N ASP A 39 -4.92 38.56 -3.85
CA ASP A 39 -3.97 37.50 -4.24
C ASP A 39 -4.47 36.08 -3.86
N VAL A 40 -5.78 35.85 -3.92
CA VAL A 40 -6.45 34.61 -3.48
C VAL A 40 -5.79 33.33 -4.01
N ASP A 41 -5.48 33.24 -5.31
CA ASP A 41 -4.86 32.06 -5.92
C ASP A 41 -3.49 31.74 -5.30
N SER A 42 -2.67 32.78 -5.13
CA SER A 42 -1.33 32.69 -4.53
C SER A 42 -1.42 32.31 -3.04
N LEU A 43 -2.35 32.91 -2.29
CA LEU A 43 -2.57 32.63 -0.87
C LEU A 43 -3.09 31.21 -0.64
N PHE A 44 -4.00 30.74 -1.49
CA PHE A 44 -4.50 29.36 -1.49
C PHE A 44 -3.34 28.36 -1.64
N VAL A 45 -2.53 28.51 -2.70
CA VAL A 45 -1.38 27.62 -2.95
C VAL A 45 -0.41 27.64 -1.77
N LYS A 46 -0.04 28.83 -1.27
CA LYS A 46 0.86 28.97 -0.12
C LYS A 46 0.32 28.28 1.13
N LEU A 47 -0.98 28.39 1.42
CA LEU A 47 -1.57 27.77 2.60
C LEU A 47 -1.63 26.25 2.47
N VAL A 48 -2.03 25.74 1.31
CA VAL A 48 -2.04 24.29 1.02
C VAL A 48 -0.63 23.71 1.14
N GLU A 49 0.38 24.35 0.54
CA GLU A 49 1.78 23.94 0.69
C GLU A 49 2.25 23.96 2.15
N GLU A 50 1.86 24.98 2.92
CA GLU A 50 2.26 25.07 4.32
C GLU A 50 1.56 24.01 5.19
N PHE A 51 0.30 23.66 4.90
CA PHE A 51 -0.37 22.51 5.51
C PHE A 51 0.37 21.21 5.20
N GLU A 52 0.74 20.97 3.95
CA GLU A 52 1.52 19.79 3.56
C GLU A 52 2.89 19.74 4.25
N ARG A 53 3.62 20.86 4.30
CA ARG A 53 4.89 20.98 5.05
C ARG A 53 4.69 20.70 6.54
N CYS A 54 3.62 21.22 7.14
CA CYS A 54 3.29 20.98 8.55
C CYS A 54 2.97 19.50 8.82
N ILE A 55 2.13 18.87 8.00
CA ILE A 55 1.80 17.44 8.11
C ILE A 55 3.06 16.59 7.96
N LEU A 56 3.85 16.86 6.92
CA LEU A 56 5.06 16.10 6.60
C LEU A 56 6.08 16.21 7.73
N SER A 57 6.35 17.42 8.20
CA SER A 57 7.32 17.66 9.29
C SER A 57 6.87 17.07 10.62
N TYR A 58 5.62 17.30 11.02
CA TYR A 58 5.09 16.82 12.29
C TYR A 58 5.09 15.28 12.36
N PHE A 59 4.57 14.61 11.33
CA PHE A 59 4.54 13.15 11.32
C PHE A 59 5.93 12.51 11.22
N ALA A 60 6.87 13.09 10.48
CA ALA A 60 8.24 12.57 10.43
C ALA A 60 8.98 12.63 11.78
N PHE A 61 8.70 13.63 12.63
CA PHE A 61 9.32 13.74 13.95
C PHE A 61 8.61 12.92 15.03
N HIS A 62 7.33 12.60 14.83
CA HIS A 62 6.47 12.04 15.88
C HIS A 62 5.81 10.71 15.49
N TRP A 63 6.30 10.00 14.47
CA TRP A 63 5.64 8.76 14.03
C TRP A 63 5.66 7.64 15.08
N CYS A 64 6.50 7.73 16.12
CA CYS A 64 6.45 6.83 17.27
C CYS A 64 5.14 6.97 18.06
N HIS A 65 4.42 8.08 17.87
CA HIS A 65 3.10 8.37 18.42
C HIS A 65 2.00 8.35 17.33
N ALA A 66 2.23 7.69 16.20
CA ALA A 66 1.30 7.68 15.06
C ALA A 66 -0.11 7.24 15.46
N ASP A 67 -0.23 6.21 16.29
CA ASP A 67 -1.49 5.69 16.83
C ASP A 67 -2.27 6.75 17.63
N LEU A 68 -1.57 7.48 18.51
CA LEU A 68 -2.14 8.58 19.29
C LEU A 68 -2.61 9.72 18.40
N MET A 69 -1.76 10.15 17.46
CA MET A 69 -2.08 11.24 16.51
C MET A 69 -3.30 10.88 15.65
N ILE A 70 -3.33 9.67 15.08
CA ILE A 70 -4.47 9.17 14.31
C ILE A 70 -5.73 9.18 15.19
N THR A 71 -5.65 8.66 16.41
CA THR A 71 -6.80 8.62 17.33
C THR A 71 -7.33 10.01 17.65
N GLN A 72 -6.45 10.99 17.89
CA GLN A 72 -6.84 12.38 18.17
C GLN A 72 -7.57 13.02 16.98
N VAL A 73 -7.03 12.90 15.77
CA VAL A 73 -7.65 13.45 14.55
C VAL A 73 -9.03 12.86 14.30
N LEU A 74 -9.22 11.58 14.64
CA LEU A 74 -10.45 10.85 14.42
C LEU A 74 -11.48 10.98 15.57
N SER A 75 -11.07 11.45 16.75
CA SER A 75 -11.91 11.55 17.95
C SER A 75 -12.37 12.97 18.26
N SER A 76 -11.88 13.97 17.54
CA SER A 76 -12.19 15.39 17.74
C SER A 76 -13.69 15.74 17.65
N ASP A 77 -14.52 14.84 17.10
CA ASP A 77 -15.98 15.03 16.97
C ASP A 77 -16.79 14.29 18.05
N ALA A 78 -16.14 13.62 19.02
CA ALA A 78 -16.84 12.80 20.02
C ALA A 78 -17.18 13.58 21.30
N GLU A 79 -18.48 13.75 21.57
CA GLU A 79 -19.01 14.29 22.84
C GLU A 79 -18.44 13.59 24.10
N PRO A 80 -18.38 14.30 25.27
CA PRO A 80 -17.82 13.79 26.52
C PRO A 80 -18.41 12.45 26.99
N LYS A 81 -19.69 12.17 26.71
CA LYS A 81 -20.38 10.93 27.11
C LYS A 81 -19.78 9.66 26.46
N ARG A 82 -19.02 9.78 25.37
CA ARG A 82 -18.36 8.62 24.71
C ARG A 82 -17.08 8.15 25.39
N LYS A 83 -16.39 8.99 26.17
CA LYS A 83 -15.11 8.63 26.83
C LYS A 83 -15.25 7.51 27.86
N LEU A 84 -16.28 7.55 28.71
CA LEU A 84 -16.52 6.49 29.70
C LEU A 84 -16.84 5.15 29.04
N LYS A 85 -17.62 5.19 27.94
CA LYS A 85 -17.97 4.02 27.13
C LYS A 85 -16.74 3.42 26.43
N GLN A 86 -15.80 4.25 25.97
CA GLN A 86 -14.54 3.79 25.36
C GLN A 86 -13.64 3.05 26.35
N ILE A 87 -13.51 3.55 27.59
CA ILE A 87 -12.73 2.87 28.65
C ILE A 87 -13.34 1.49 28.97
N PHE A 88 -14.67 1.42 29.13
CA PHE A 88 -15.37 0.16 29.36
C PHE A 88 -15.28 -0.81 28.16
N MET A 89 -15.25 -0.27 26.94
CA MET A 89 -15.08 -1.06 25.71
C MET A 89 -13.66 -1.62 25.55
N ALA A 90 -12.64 -0.94 26.06
CA ALA A 90 -11.26 -1.43 26.08
C ALA A 90 -11.09 -2.61 27.04
N ALA A 91 -11.76 -2.60 28.19
CA ALA A 91 -11.66 -3.65 29.22
C ALA A 91 -12.34 -4.98 28.81
N THR A 92 -13.34 -4.95 27.93
CA THR A 92 -14.11 -6.14 27.48
C THR A 92 -13.72 -6.61 26.08
N ARG A 93 -12.52 -6.23 25.62
CA ARG A 93 -12.08 -6.31 24.21
C ARG A 93 -11.82 -7.73 23.71
N GLU A 94 -10.97 -8.48 24.40
CA GLU A 94 -10.53 -9.82 23.97
C GLU A 94 -11.70 -10.82 23.96
N GLN A 95 -12.47 -10.87 25.04
CA GLN A 95 -13.65 -11.74 25.14
C GLN A 95 -14.70 -11.44 24.05
N ARG A 96 -14.86 -10.16 23.67
CA ARG A 96 -15.77 -9.77 22.58
C ARG A 96 -15.21 -10.17 21.21
N PHE A 97 -13.91 -10.03 21.01
CA PHE A 97 -13.24 -10.47 19.79
C PHE A 97 -13.40 -11.98 19.58
N GLU A 98 -13.10 -12.79 20.59
CA GLU A 98 -13.28 -14.25 20.52
C GLU A 98 -14.71 -14.63 20.15
N ARG A 99 -15.70 -13.93 20.73
CA ARG A 99 -17.11 -14.17 20.43
C ARG A 99 -17.47 -13.82 18.98
N VAL A 100 -17.04 -12.67 18.47
CA VAL A 100 -17.30 -12.25 17.08
C VAL A 100 -16.63 -13.19 16.10
N THR A 101 -15.37 -13.55 16.35
CA THR A 101 -14.58 -14.47 15.53
C THR A 101 -15.21 -15.86 15.48
N LYS A 102 -15.66 -16.39 16.64
CA LYS A 102 -16.35 -17.68 16.70
C LYS A 102 -17.67 -17.67 15.92
N ASN A 103 -18.45 -16.60 16.04
CA ASN A 103 -19.76 -16.47 15.39
C ASN A 103 -19.65 -16.28 13.87
N LEU A 104 -18.60 -15.61 13.39
CA LEU A 104 -18.44 -15.26 11.98
C LEU A 104 -17.49 -16.18 11.21
N LYS A 105 -16.92 -17.22 11.85
CA LYS A 105 -15.93 -18.12 11.23
C LYS A 105 -16.43 -18.76 9.94
N VAL A 106 -17.65 -19.31 9.94
CA VAL A 106 -18.24 -19.95 8.75
C VAL A 106 -18.54 -18.92 7.68
N ALA A 107 -19.18 -17.80 8.06
CA ALA A 107 -19.50 -16.70 7.14
C ALA A 107 -18.24 -16.14 6.45
N ARG A 108 -17.12 -16.05 7.17
CA ARG A 108 -15.82 -15.61 6.64
C ARG A 108 -15.35 -16.53 5.53
N VAL A 109 -15.36 -17.85 5.73
CA VAL A 109 -14.94 -18.83 4.71
C VAL A 109 -15.77 -18.70 3.43
N PHE A 110 -17.10 -18.66 3.55
CA PHE A 110 -17.98 -18.47 2.40
C PHE A 110 -17.74 -17.15 1.68
N THR A 111 -17.57 -16.05 2.43
CA THR A 111 -17.30 -14.73 1.84
C THR A 111 -15.97 -14.72 1.10
N THR A 112 -14.91 -15.30 1.69
CA THR A 112 -13.61 -15.42 1.03
C THR A 112 -13.69 -16.20 -0.28
N LEU A 113 -14.37 -17.36 -0.29
CA LEU A 113 -14.56 -18.15 -1.51
C LEU A 113 -15.33 -17.39 -2.59
N VAL A 114 -16.39 -16.65 -2.21
CA VAL A 114 -17.16 -15.82 -3.14
C VAL A 114 -16.28 -14.73 -3.75
N GLU A 115 -15.43 -14.08 -2.97
CA GLU A 115 -14.52 -13.05 -3.50
C GLU A 115 -13.43 -13.65 -4.40
N GLU A 116 -12.92 -14.85 -4.10
CA GLU A 116 -12.02 -15.58 -5.00
C GLU A 116 -12.70 -15.94 -6.34
N MET A 117 -13.95 -16.42 -6.30
CA MET A 117 -14.74 -16.74 -7.50
C MET A 117 -15.02 -15.49 -8.35
N LYS A 118 -15.34 -14.36 -7.72
CA LYS A 118 -15.51 -13.07 -8.41
C LYS A 118 -14.22 -12.62 -9.08
N ALA A 119 -13.09 -12.72 -8.39
CA ALA A 119 -11.79 -12.35 -8.94
C ALA A 119 -11.38 -13.23 -10.14
N MET A 120 -11.82 -14.49 -10.16
CA MET A 120 -11.62 -15.39 -11.30
C MET A 120 -12.59 -15.13 -12.48
N GLY A 121 -13.67 -14.38 -12.27
CA GLY A 121 -14.70 -14.10 -13.26
C GLY A 121 -15.77 -15.20 -13.38
N LEU A 122 -15.95 -16.04 -12.35
CA LEU A 122 -16.84 -17.21 -12.38
C LEU A 122 -18.30 -16.91 -11.97
N THR A 123 -18.62 -15.69 -11.57
CA THR A 123 -19.97 -15.28 -11.17
C THR A 123 -20.57 -14.30 -12.19
N SER A 124 -20.94 -14.78 -13.37
CA SER A 124 -21.93 -14.10 -14.20
C SER A 124 -23.31 -14.57 -13.76
N THR A 125 -24.06 -13.70 -13.08
CA THR A 125 -25.52 -13.84 -12.90
C THR A 125 -26.23 -13.52 -14.22
N ASP A 126 -26.03 -14.37 -15.22
CA ASP A 126 -26.90 -14.44 -16.39
C ASP A 126 -27.12 -15.92 -16.69
N ASP A 127 -28.30 -16.43 -16.30
CA ASP A 127 -28.81 -17.77 -16.61
C ASP A 127 -29.17 -17.92 -18.11
N SER A 128 -28.41 -17.30 -19.01
CA SER A 128 -28.54 -17.49 -20.45
C SER A 128 -27.33 -18.25 -20.96
N GLN A 129 -27.49 -19.57 -21.09
CA GLN A 129 -26.63 -20.51 -21.81
C GLN A 129 -25.12 -20.38 -21.56
N CYS A 130 -24.59 -21.42 -20.93
CA CYS A 130 -23.18 -21.79 -20.89
C CYS A 130 -22.55 -21.71 -22.30
N THR A 131 -22.10 -20.53 -22.66
CA THR A 131 -21.15 -20.30 -23.72
C THR A 131 -19.84 -20.19 -22.99
N GLU A 132 -18.96 -21.16 -23.21
CA GLU A 132 -17.55 -21.03 -22.90
C GLU A 132 -17.14 -19.60 -23.23
N VAL A 133 -16.81 -18.83 -22.19
CA VAL A 133 -16.37 -17.45 -22.37
C VAL A 133 -15.11 -17.55 -23.20
N MET A 134 -15.29 -17.39 -24.51
CA MET A 134 -14.23 -17.33 -25.50
C MET A 134 -13.36 -16.16 -25.08
N ALA A 135 -12.29 -16.47 -24.34
CA ALA A 135 -11.19 -15.55 -24.16
C ALA A 135 -10.85 -15.03 -25.56
N PRO A 136 -10.67 -13.71 -25.75
CA PRO A 136 -10.39 -13.15 -27.07
C PRO A 136 -9.30 -13.99 -27.72
N VAL A 137 -9.52 -14.46 -28.95
CA VAL A 137 -8.68 -15.46 -29.67
C VAL A 137 -7.16 -15.20 -29.49
N ALA A 138 -6.77 -13.92 -29.38
CA ALA A 138 -5.41 -13.45 -29.09
C ALA A 138 -4.77 -13.89 -27.75
N HIS A 139 -5.54 -14.22 -26.70
CA HIS A 139 -5.00 -14.66 -25.40
C HIS A 139 -4.53 -16.12 -25.40
N SER A 140 -5.07 -16.97 -26.29
CA SER A 140 -4.71 -18.39 -26.36
C SER A 140 -3.37 -18.66 -27.09
N ASP A 141 -2.88 -17.69 -27.87
CA ASP A 141 -1.70 -17.85 -28.72
C ASP A 141 -0.40 -17.30 -28.12
N ARG A 142 -0.44 -16.62 -26.98
CA ARG A 142 0.77 -16.12 -26.29
C ARG A 142 1.01 -16.81 -24.94
N SER A 143 2.22 -16.66 -24.42
CA SER A 143 2.50 -16.99 -23.01
C SER A 143 1.70 -16.09 -22.08
N PRO A 144 1.15 -16.62 -20.97
CA PRO A 144 0.55 -15.80 -19.93
C PRO A 144 1.62 -14.98 -19.20
N VAL A 145 1.21 -13.85 -18.61
CA VAL A 145 2.11 -12.92 -17.93
C VAL A 145 1.80 -12.86 -16.44
N LEU A 146 2.83 -13.06 -15.62
CA LEU A 146 2.81 -12.79 -14.18
C LEU A 146 3.54 -11.47 -13.91
N LEU A 147 2.79 -10.42 -13.58
CA LEU A 147 3.31 -9.14 -13.15
C LEU A 147 3.43 -9.10 -11.62
N LEU A 148 4.65 -9.12 -11.12
CA LEU A 148 4.99 -8.96 -9.71
C LEU A 148 5.21 -7.47 -9.41
N MET A 149 4.24 -6.84 -8.76
CA MET A 149 4.40 -5.49 -8.22
C MET A 149 5.01 -5.57 -6.82
N GLY A 150 6.19 -4.98 -6.64
CA GLY A 150 6.96 -4.98 -5.40
C GLY A 150 7.31 -3.58 -4.91
N GLY A 151 7.49 -3.44 -3.61
CA GLY A 151 7.76 -2.14 -3.00
C GLY A 151 7.20 -2.06 -1.59
N GLY A 152 7.91 -1.34 -0.72
CA GLY A 152 7.48 -1.15 0.66
C GLY A 152 6.08 -0.54 0.76
N MET A 153 5.43 -0.75 1.90
CA MET A 153 4.10 -0.19 2.13
C MET A 153 4.16 1.34 2.02
N GLY A 154 3.19 1.96 1.32
CA GLY A 154 3.20 3.42 1.07
C GLY A 154 4.18 3.91 0.00
N ALA A 155 4.86 3.00 -0.73
CA ALA A 155 5.79 3.38 -1.80
C ALA A 155 5.13 3.96 -3.07
N GLY A 156 3.79 3.97 -3.18
CA GLY A 156 3.10 4.48 -4.38
C GLY A 156 2.95 3.46 -5.52
N LYS A 157 2.90 2.16 -5.20
CA LYS A 157 2.71 1.08 -6.19
C LYS A 157 1.47 1.28 -7.07
N SER A 158 0.34 1.66 -6.47
CA SER A 158 -0.91 1.89 -7.20
C SER A 158 -0.80 3.01 -8.23
N THR A 159 0.05 4.03 -8.00
CA THR A 159 0.31 5.09 -8.99
C THR A 159 1.03 4.53 -10.21
N VAL A 160 2.08 3.74 -10.00
CA VAL A 160 2.83 3.09 -11.08
C VAL A 160 1.97 2.08 -11.83
N LEU A 161 1.17 1.29 -11.10
CA LEU A 161 0.28 0.30 -11.71
C LEU A 161 -0.73 0.96 -12.66
N LYS A 162 -1.32 2.11 -12.28
CA LYS A 162 -2.23 2.85 -13.15
C LYS A 162 -1.62 3.22 -14.50
N ASP A 163 -0.33 3.54 -14.54
CA ASP A 163 0.35 3.87 -15.79
C ASP A 163 0.71 2.62 -16.59
N ILE A 164 1.13 1.54 -15.92
CA ILE A 164 1.38 0.24 -16.56
C ILE A 164 0.11 -0.31 -17.22
N LEU A 165 -1.04 -0.17 -16.56
CA LEU A 165 -2.32 -0.65 -17.10
C LEU A 165 -2.76 0.08 -18.38
N LYS A 166 -2.19 1.26 -18.67
CA LYS A 166 -2.41 2.01 -19.92
C LYS A 166 -1.50 1.55 -21.06
N GLU A 167 -0.45 0.75 -20.77
CA GLU A 167 0.47 0.26 -21.80
C GLU A 167 -0.27 -0.67 -22.78
N PRO A 168 0.14 -0.73 -24.07
CA PRO A 168 -0.61 -1.44 -25.10
C PRO A 168 -0.94 -2.90 -24.76
N PHE A 169 -0.03 -3.59 -24.06
CA PHE A 169 -0.27 -4.95 -23.60
C PHE A 169 -1.38 -5.03 -22.55
N TRP A 170 -1.27 -4.23 -21.48
CA TRP A 170 -2.22 -4.29 -20.37
C TRP A 170 -3.55 -3.62 -20.68
N ALA A 171 -3.60 -2.61 -21.55
CA ALA A 171 -4.84 -2.01 -21.99
C ALA A 171 -5.82 -3.04 -22.60
N GLY A 172 -5.29 -4.06 -23.30
CA GLY A 172 -6.08 -5.16 -23.85
C GLY A 172 -6.22 -6.39 -22.95
N ALA A 173 -5.30 -6.62 -22.01
CA ALA A 173 -5.28 -7.82 -21.16
C ALA A 173 -5.86 -7.60 -19.75
N ALA A 174 -5.81 -6.37 -19.21
CA ALA A 174 -6.11 -6.08 -17.82
C ALA A 174 -7.55 -6.42 -17.41
N GLY A 175 -8.52 -6.26 -18.31
CA GLY A 175 -9.92 -6.65 -18.05
C GLY A 175 -10.12 -8.14 -17.80
N ASN A 176 -9.19 -8.98 -18.27
CA ASN A 176 -9.21 -10.44 -18.09
C ASN A 176 -8.10 -10.94 -17.13
N ALA A 177 -7.26 -10.05 -16.62
CA ALA A 177 -6.19 -10.40 -15.70
C ALA A 177 -6.72 -10.58 -14.28
N VAL A 178 -6.19 -11.55 -13.55
CA VAL A 178 -6.52 -11.76 -12.14
C VAL A 178 -5.63 -10.85 -11.30
N VAL A 179 -6.23 -9.86 -10.63
CA VAL A 179 -5.53 -8.95 -9.72
C VAL A 179 -5.56 -9.51 -8.31
N ILE A 180 -4.37 -9.67 -7.71
CA ILE A 180 -4.20 -10.30 -6.40
C ILE A 180 -3.60 -9.27 -5.45
N GLU A 181 -4.45 -8.76 -4.56
CA GLU A 181 -4.07 -7.83 -3.49
C GLU A 181 -4.60 -8.37 -2.16
N ALA A 182 -3.70 -8.79 -1.27
CA ALA A 182 -4.10 -9.33 0.03
C ALA A 182 -4.88 -8.31 0.89
N ASP A 183 -4.63 -7.01 0.71
CA ASP A 183 -5.37 -5.96 1.43
C ASP A 183 -6.83 -5.85 0.96
N ALA A 184 -7.17 -6.15 -0.29
CA ALA A 184 -8.56 -6.14 -0.78
C ALA A 184 -9.41 -7.20 -0.06
N PHE A 185 -8.85 -8.38 0.20
CA PHE A 185 -9.51 -9.42 1.00
C PHE A 185 -9.72 -9.03 2.47
N LYS A 186 -8.93 -8.09 3.03
CA LYS A 186 -9.16 -7.57 4.38
C LYS A 186 -10.42 -6.71 4.43
N GLU A 187 -10.67 -5.93 3.37
CA GLU A 187 -11.83 -5.03 3.31
C GLU A 187 -13.16 -5.77 3.15
N SER A 188 -13.14 -6.92 2.49
CA SER A 188 -14.30 -7.80 2.36
C SER A 188 -14.50 -8.72 3.57
N ASP A 189 -13.48 -8.91 4.41
CA ASP A 189 -13.56 -9.77 5.60
C ASP A 189 -14.66 -9.32 6.58
N VAL A 190 -15.59 -10.23 6.85
CA VAL A 190 -16.76 -9.98 7.71
C VAL A 190 -16.39 -9.63 9.15
N ILE A 191 -15.27 -10.14 9.67
CA ILE A 191 -14.76 -9.83 11.00
C ILE A 191 -14.17 -8.42 10.99
N TYR A 192 -13.37 -8.09 9.97
CA TYR A 192 -12.82 -6.74 9.81
C TYR A 192 -13.94 -5.68 9.72
N ARG A 193 -14.97 -5.92 8.90
CA ARG A 193 -16.15 -5.05 8.77
C ARG A 193 -16.93 -4.93 10.09
N ALA A 194 -17.11 -6.04 10.82
CA ALA A 194 -17.84 -6.02 12.09
C ALA A 194 -17.11 -5.23 13.19
N LEU A 195 -15.77 -5.31 13.23
CA LEU A 195 -14.93 -4.62 14.20
C LEU A 195 -14.75 -3.13 13.86
N SER A 196 -14.50 -2.80 12.59
CA SER A 196 -14.33 -1.41 12.12
C SER A 196 -15.59 -0.55 12.31
N LYS A 197 -16.79 -1.13 12.20
CA LYS A 197 -18.07 -0.42 12.43
C LYS A 197 -18.35 -0.07 13.89
N ARG A 198 -17.66 -0.67 14.88
CA ARG A 198 -18.06 -0.62 16.30
C ARG A 198 -17.11 0.15 17.23
N GLY A 199 -16.01 0.72 16.75
CA GLY A 199 -15.15 1.60 17.56
C GLY A 199 -13.82 1.97 16.91
N HIS A 200 -13.20 3.08 17.36
CA HIS A 200 -12.02 3.70 16.73
C HIS A 200 -10.68 3.36 17.38
N SER A 201 -10.65 2.65 18.51
CA SER A 201 -9.48 2.68 19.41
C SER A 201 -8.33 1.75 19.03
N ASP A 202 -8.48 0.83 18.06
CA ASP A 202 -7.35 -0.04 17.66
C ASP A 202 -7.47 -0.60 16.23
N MET A 203 -7.34 0.31 15.25
CA MET A 203 -7.35 -0.03 13.82
C MET A 203 -6.19 -0.95 13.42
N VAL A 204 -5.02 -0.79 14.06
CA VAL A 204 -3.82 -1.59 13.78
C VAL A 204 -4.04 -3.03 14.19
N HIS A 205 -4.45 -3.28 15.44
CA HIS A 205 -4.68 -4.64 15.93
C HIS A 205 -5.78 -5.35 15.12
N THR A 206 -6.86 -4.64 14.79
CA THR A 206 -7.95 -5.20 13.97
C THR A 206 -7.45 -5.67 12.59
N ALA A 207 -6.57 -4.90 11.94
CA ALA A 207 -5.98 -5.26 10.65
C ALA A 207 -5.02 -6.46 10.76
N GLU A 208 -4.29 -6.60 11.87
CA GLU A 208 -3.38 -7.72 12.11
C GLU A 208 -4.12 -9.04 12.32
N LEU A 209 -5.28 -9.02 12.98
CA LEU A 209 -6.08 -10.22 13.26
C LEU A 209 -6.63 -10.88 12.00
N VAL A 210 -6.93 -10.09 10.97
CA VAL A 210 -7.39 -10.61 9.66
C VAL A 210 -6.26 -10.84 8.67
N HIS A 211 -5.02 -10.49 9.03
CA HIS A 211 -3.91 -10.52 8.10
C HIS A 211 -3.62 -11.92 7.55
N GLN A 212 -3.64 -12.95 8.40
CA GLN A 212 -3.34 -14.31 7.97
C GLN A 212 -4.38 -14.82 6.97
N SER A 213 -5.67 -14.69 7.27
CA SER A 213 -6.71 -15.20 6.35
C SER A 213 -6.69 -14.50 5.00
N SER A 214 -6.43 -13.19 4.98
CA SER A 214 -6.38 -12.44 3.73
C SER A 214 -5.13 -12.80 2.92
N THR A 215 -4.05 -13.18 3.61
CA THR A 215 -2.83 -13.70 2.96
C THR A 215 -3.07 -15.10 2.40
N ASP A 216 -3.77 -15.96 3.15
CA ASP A 216 -4.13 -17.31 2.70
C ASP A 216 -5.08 -17.24 1.48
N ALA A 217 -6.08 -16.36 1.52
CA ALA A 217 -7.00 -16.14 0.40
C ALA A 217 -6.29 -15.65 -0.87
N ALA A 218 -5.41 -14.64 -0.72
CA ALA A 218 -4.61 -14.17 -1.83
C ALA A 218 -3.68 -15.26 -2.39
N SER A 219 -3.15 -16.13 -1.53
CA SER A 219 -2.30 -17.26 -1.93
C SER A 219 -3.09 -18.36 -2.65
N SER A 220 -4.31 -18.66 -2.18
CA SER A 220 -5.27 -19.57 -2.82
C SER A 220 -5.63 -19.09 -4.23
N LEU A 221 -6.01 -17.81 -4.36
CA LEU A 221 -6.30 -17.19 -5.65
C LEU A 221 -5.08 -17.22 -6.58
N LEU A 222 -3.87 -16.96 -6.06
CA LEU A 222 -2.64 -16.95 -6.83
C LEU A 222 -2.31 -18.31 -7.43
N VAL A 223 -2.31 -19.37 -6.63
CA VAL A 223 -1.99 -20.70 -7.14
C VAL A 223 -3.05 -21.17 -8.14
N THR A 224 -4.32 -20.84 -7.91
CA THR A 224 -5.43 -21.16 -8.81
C THR A 224 -5.27 -20.45 -10.15
N ALA A 225 -5.10 -19.12 -10.15
CA ALA A 225 -4.93 -18.33 -11.38
C ALA A 225 -3.69 -18.76 -12.18
N LEU A 226 -2.59 -19.06 -11.49
CA LEU A 226 -1.35 -19.50 -12.14
C LEU A 226 -1.51 -20.87 -12.80
N ASN A 227 -2.13 -21.81 -12.09
CA ASN A 227 -2.46 -23.14 -12.60
C ASN A 227 -3.32 -23.08 -13.89
N GLU A 228 -4.30 -22.17 -13.92
CA GLU A 228 -5.20 -21.94 -15.06
C GLU A 228 -4.58 -21.14 -16.22
N GLY A 229 -3.32 -20.74 -16.12
CA GLY A 229 -2.66 -20.01 -17.22
C GLY A 229 -3.22 -18.60 -17.44
N ARG A 230 -3.81 -17.96 -16.42
CA ARG A 230 -4.35 -16.60 -16.51
C ARG A 230 -3.22 -15.56 -16.46
N ASP A 231 -3.40 -14.40 -17.07
CA ASP A 231 -2.55 -13.26 -16.73
C ASP A 231 -2.83 -12.85 -15.28
N VAL A 232 -1.77 -12.63 -14.50
CA VAL A 232 -1.85 -12.34 -13.07
C VAL A 232 -1.10 -11.06 -12.78
N ILE A 233 -1.74 -10.15 -12.03
CA ILE A 233 -1.10 -8.98 -11.44
C ILE A 233 -1.09 -9.20 -9.93
N MET A 234 0.09 -9.44 -9.37
CA MET A 234 0.26 -9.65 -7.94
C MET A 234 0.80 -8.37 -7.29
N ASP A 235 -0.05 -7.69 -6.52
CA ASP A 235 0.33 -6.53 -5.73
C ASP A 235 0.75 -6.95 -4.31
N GLY A 236 2.06 -6.90 -4.07
CA GLY A 236 2.64 -7.26 -2.78
C GLY A 236 3.77 -6.32 -2.35
N THR A 237 4.27 -6.55 -1.14
CA THR A 237 5.53 -5.89 -0.73
C THR A 237 6.75 -6.55 -1.36
N LEU A 238 6.64 -7.85 -1.69
CA LEU A 238 7.74 -8.73 -2.10
C LEU A 238 8.94 -8.68 -1.13
N SER A 239 8.65 -8.40 0.15
CA SER A 239 9.68 -8.22 1.20
C SER A 239 10.18 -9.54 1.80
N TRP A 240 9.58 -10.67 1.44
CA TRP A 240 9.93 -11.97 2.00
C TRP A 240 10.48 -12.89 0.91
N ILE A 241 11.81 -13.05 0.90
CA ILE A 241 12.53 -13.73 -0.18
C ILE A 241 12.03 -15.16 -0.43
N PRO A 242 11.89 -16.04 0.58
CA PRO A 242 11.50 -17.43 0.33
C PRO A 242 10.17 -17.56 -0.42
N PHE A 243 9.16 -16.77 -0.02
CA PHE A 243 7.87 -16.74 -0.68
C PHE A 243 7.97 -16.33 -2.15
N VAL A 244 8.72 -15.26 -2.47
CA VAL A 244 8.88 -14.77 -3.84
C VAL A 244 9.63 -15.78 -4.70
N LEU A 245 10.71 -16.38 -4.18
CA LEU A 245 11.48 -17.40 -4.90
C LEU A 245 10.65 -18.63 -5.22
N GLN A 246 9.91 -19.15 -4.24
CA GLN A 246 9.04 -20.30 -4.44
C GLN A 246 7.90 -19.95 -5.43
N THR A 247 7.36 -18.73 -5.38
CA THR A 247 6.32 -18.27 -6.33
C THR A 247 6.84 -18.18 -7.76
N ILE A 248 8.02 -17.61 -7.97
CA ILE A 248 8.66 -17.57 -9.29
C ILE A 248 8.90 -19.01 -9.79
N THR A 249 9.39 -19.89 -8.92
CA THR A 249 9.65 -21.30 -9.26
C THR A 249 8.38 -22.02 -9.68
N MET A 250 7.29 -21.83 -8.92
CA MET A 250 5.96 -22.34 -9.26
C MET A 250 5.49 -21.80 -10.62
N ALA A 251 5.54 -20.49 -10.84
CA ALA A 251 5.11 -19.86 -12.10
C ALA A 251 5.92 -20.35 -13.32
N ARG A 252 7.21 -20.68 -13.14
CA ARG A 252 8.03 -21.31 -14.20
C ARG A 252 7.61 -22.76 -14.49
N CYS A 253 7.03 -23.46 -13.53
CA CYS A 253 6.72 -24.89 -13.63
C CYS A 253 5.24 -25.23 -13.85
N VAL A 254 4.31 -24.30 -13.59
CA VAL A 254 2.85 -24.54 -13.67
C VAL A 254 2.37 -25.00 -15.05
N HIS A 255 3.13 -24.72 -16.11
CA HIS A 255 2.84 -25.21 -17.46
C HIS A 255 3.06 -26.73 -17.63
N ARG A 256 3.76 -27.38 -16.70
CA ARG A 256 4.06 -28.83 -16.68
C ARG A 256 3.44 -29.56 -15.51
N ARG A 257 3.19 -28.87 -14.39
CA ARG A 257 2.73 -29.48 -13.13
C ARG A 257 1.65 -28.60 -12.51
N ARG A 258 0.72 -29.19 -11.76
CA ARG A 258 -0.19 -28.41 -10.91
C ARG A 258 0.41 -28.24 -9.52
N TYR A 259 -0.01 -27.15 -8.89
CA TYR A 259 0.39 -26.81 -7.53
C TYR A 259 -0.84 -26.57 -6.66
N ARG A 260 -0.68 -26.73 -5.34
CA ARG A 260 -1.61 -26.25 -4.32
C ARG A 260 -0.87 -25.40 -3.31
N MET A 261 -1.64 -24.68 -2.49
CA MET A 261 -1.09 -23.95 -1.36
C MET A 261 -0.47 -24.94 -0.35
N GLY A 262 0.78 -24.68 0.04
CA GLY A 262 1.50 -25.43 1.05
C GLY A 262 1.22 -24.93 2.47
N ALA A 263 1.98 -25.46 3.44
CA ALA A 263 1.84 -25.09 4.85
C ALA A 263 2.18 -23.62 5.19
N GLY A 264 2.82 -22.89 4.27
CA GLY A 264 3.33 -21.54 4.47
C GLY A 264 4.56 -21.52 5.39
N TYR A 265 4.74 -20.42 6.11
CA TYR A 265 5.74 -20.28 7.17
C TYR A 265 5.14 -20.68 8.52
N LYS A 266 5.73 -21.68 9.19
CA LYS A 266 5.35 -22.12 10.53
C LYS A 266 6.60 -22.32 11.37
N LYS A 267 6.58 -21.77 12.59
CA LYS A 267 7.58 -22.06 13.62
C LYS A 267 6.97 -23.07 14.59
N ASN A 268 7.56 -24.26 14.65
CA ASN A 268 7.10 -25.34 15.51
C ASN A 268 7.50 -25.09 16.98
N PRO A 269 6.84 -25.76 17.94
CA PRO A 269 7.14 -25.59 19.37
C PRO A 269 8.58 -25.94 19.76
N ASP A 270 9.20 -26.87 19.02
CA ASP A 270 10.61 -27.27 19.17
C ASP A 270 11.61 -26.26 18.59
N GLY A 271 11.11 -25.15 18.00
CA GLY A 271 11.92 -24.11 17.38
C GLY A 271 12.27 -24.38 15.92
N THR A 272 11.92 -25.54 15.35
CA THR A 272 12.12 -25.82 13.92
C THR A 272 11.22 -24.95 13.05
N ILE A 273 11.67 -24.64 11.84
CA ILE A 273 10.95 -23.79 10.89
C ILE A 273 10.56 -24.65 9.68
N THR A 274 9.26 -24.72 9.42
CA THR A 274 8.71 -25.24 8.17
C THR A 274 8.35 -24.05 7.29
N GLU A 275 8.94 -23.98 6.09
CA GLU A 275 8.67 -22.89 5.14
C GLU A 275 8.44 -23.43 3.73
N ASN A 276 7.18 -23.74 3.44
CA ASN A 276 6.77 -24.26 2.14
C ASN A 276 5.44 -23.65 1.70
N TYR A 277 5.49 -22.75 0.72
CA TYR A 277 4.32 -22.00 0.25
C TYR A 277 3.55 -22.73 -0.85
N TRP A 278 4.21 -23.57 -1.65
CA TRP A 278 3.60 -24.24 -2.81
C TRP A 278 3.99 -25.71 -2.86
N GLU A 279 2.99 -26.58 -2.88
CA GLU A 279 3.17 -28.02 -3.01
C GLU A 279 2.81 -28.47 -4.42
N GLN A 280 3.67 -29.29 -5.02
CA GLN A 280 3.33 -29.94 -6.27
C GLN A 280 2.26 -31.01 -6.03
N ILE A 281 1.32 -31.10 -6.95
CA ILE A 281 0.32 -32.16 -6.97
C ILE A 281 0.81 -33.21 -7.97
N GLU A 282 0.84 -34.47 -7.55
CA GLU A 282 1.02 -35.59 -8.48
C GLU A 282 -0.26 -35.73 -9.30
N GLU A 283 -0.22 -35.25 -10.54
CA GLU A 283 -1.19 -35.64 -11.56
C GLU A 283 -0.56 -36.77 -12.36
N GLU A 284 -1.24 -37.92 -12.46
CA GLU A 284 -1.03 -38.84 -13.59
C GLU A 284 -1.18 -38.03 -14.88
N ASP A 285 -0.32 -38.28 -15.87
CA ASP A 285 -0.21 -37.55 -17.15
C ASP A 285 -1.56 -37.39 -17.89
N GLN A 286 -2.45 -36.52 -17.40
CA GLN A 286 -3.66 -36.13 -18.09
C GLN A 286 -3.26 -35.04 -19.08
N VAL A 287 -2.98 -35.50 -20.30
CA VAL A 287 -2.97 -34.63 -21.48
C VAL A 287 -4.28 -33.84 -21.44
N PRO A 288 -4.24 -32.49 -21.46
CA PRO A 288 -5.45 -31.68 -21.42
C PRO A 288 -6.39 -32.13 -22.55
N GLU A 289 -7.67 -32.39 -22.23
CA GLU A 289 -8.71 -32.55 -23.26
C GLU A 289 -8.64 -31.34 -24.20
N GLY A 290 -8.31 -31.59 -25.48
CA GLY A 290 -8.11 -30.54 -26.48
C GLY A 290 -6.66 -30.31 -26.95
N GLY A 291 -5.66 -31.03 -26.44
CA GLY A 291 -4.33 -31.15 -27.07
C GLY A 291 -3.42 -29.91 -27.04
N LYS A 292 -3.87 -28.78 -26.50
CA LYS A 292 -3.01 -27.58 -26.34
C LYS A 292 -2.20 -27.66 -25.04
N ARG A 293 -0.89 -27.82 -25.17
CA ARG A 293 0.03 -27.71 -24.01
C ARG A 293 0.01 -26.29 -23.44
N ARG A 294 -0.10 -26.16 -22.11
CA ARG A 294 0.04 -24.89 -21.40
C ARG A 294 1.39 -24.25 -21.72
N LYS A 295 1.40 -22.94 -21.93
CA LYS A 295 2.62 -22.17 -22.23
C LYS A 295 3.30 -21.71 -20.93
N PRO A 296 4.63 -21.63 -20.88
CA PRO A 296 5.34 -21.10 -19.73
C PRO A 296 5.03 -19.61 -19.53
N TYR A 297 4.97 -19.17 -18.28
CA TYR A 297 4.76 -17.76 -17.93
C TYR A 297 5.95 -16.90 -18.32
N ARG A 298 5.65 -15.71 -18.86
CA ARG A 298 6.55 -14.56 -18.83
C ARG A 298 6.38 -13.86 -17.48
N ILE A 299 7.46 -13.65 -16.74
CA ILE A 299 7.44 -13.02 -15.43
C ILE A 299 8.05 -11.62 -15.54
N GLU A 300 7.26 -10.62 -15.13
CA GLU A 300 7.66 -9.23 -15.11
C GLU A 300 7.70 -8.74 -13.66
N LEU A 301 8.78 -8.05 -13.28
CA LEU A 301 8.93 -7.43 -11.97
C LEU A 301 8.84 -5.91 -12.11
N VAL A 302 8.00 -5.28 -11.30
CA VAL A 302 7.97 -3.83 -11.18
C VAL A 302 8.21 -3.48 -9.72
N GLY A 303 9.39 -2.95 -9.44
CA GLY A 303 9.75 -2.40 -8.15
C GLY A 303 9.37 -0.94 -8.05
N VAL A 304 8.86 -0.54 -6.90
CA VAL A 304 8.55 0.86 -6.58
C VAL A 304 9.20 1.23 -5.26
N VAL A 305 10.01 2.29 -5.29
CA VAL A 305 10.73 2.81 -4.13
C VAL A 305 10.44 4.29 -3.92
N CYS A 306 10.53 4.72 -2.67
CA CYS A 306 10.60 6.12 -2.30
C CYS A 306 11.36 6.27 -0.99
N GLU A 307 11.70 7.51 -0.62
CA GLU A 307 12.25 7.81 0.69
C GLU A 307 11.34 7.29 1.80
N ALA A 308 11.91 6.52 2.72
CA ALA A 308 11.11 5.74 3.68
C ALA A 308 10.25 6.63 4.58
N TYR A 309 10.68 7.85 4.90
CA TYR A 309 9.87 8.78 5.69
C TYR A 309 8.61 9.24 4.94
N LEU A 310 8.67 9.45 3.61
CA LEU A 310 7.50 9.77 2.80
C LEU A 310 6.50 8.62 2.85
N ALA A 311 6.99 7.39 2.76
CA ALA A 311 6.14 6.22 2.87
C ALA A 311 5.42 6.16 4.23
N VAL A 312 6.13 6.40 5.33
CA VAL A 312 5.54 6.43 6.68
C VAL A 312 4.43 7.48 6.78
N ILE A 313 4.70 8.69 6.30
CA ILE A 313 3.73 9.80 6.33
C ILE A 313 2.52 9.48 5.46
N ARG A 314 2.71 8.93 4.25
CA ARG A 314 1.63 8.42 3.40
C ARG A 314 0.81 7.32 4.12
N GLY A 315 1.48 6.46 4.88
CA GLY A 315 0.84 5.43 5.72
C GLY A 315 -0.06 6.02 6.80
N ILE A 316 0.43 7.03 7.52
CA ILE A 316 -0.33 7.75 8.56
C ILE A 316 -1.52 8.49 7.94
N ARG A 317 -1.32 9.22 6.84
CA ARG A 317 -2.41 9.91 6.13
C ARG A 317 -3.48 8.94 5.64
N ARG A 318 -3.07 7.81 5.05
CA ARG A 318 -4.01 6.75 4.64
C ARG A 318 -4.78 6.18 5.82
N ALA A 319 -4.17 6.08 7.01
CA ALA A 319 -4.87 5.66 8.21
C ALA A 319 -5.95 6.67 8.65
N ILE A 320 -5.68 7.96 8.52
CA ILE A 320 -6.65 9.03 8.80
C ILE A 320 -7.81 8.97 7.80
N MET A 321 -7.50 8.93 6.50
CA MET A 321 -8.50 9.02 5.41
C MET A 321 -9.31 7.72 5.26
N CYS A 322 -8.62 6.59 5.16
CA CYS A 322 -9.22 5.31 4.79
C CYS A 322 -9.35 4.33 5.96
N ARG A 323 -9.05 4.78 7.20
CA ARG A 323 -9.11 3.96 8.42
C ARG A 323 -8.21 2.70 8.37
N ARG A 324 -7.17 2.72 7.52
CA ARG A 324 -6.21 1.63 7.33
C ARG A 324 -4.85 2.00 7.88
N ALA A 325 -4.60 1.59 9.12
CA ALA A 325 -3.33 1.81 9.80
C ALA A 325 -2.37 0.63 9.60
N VAL A 326 -1.08 0.94 9.56
CA VAL A 326 0.03 -0.02 9.48
C VAL A 326 1.05 0.41 10.51
N ARG A 327 1.65 -0.55 11.24
CA ARG A 327 2.76 -0.23 12.14
C ARG A 327 3.95 0.32 11.35
N VAL A 328 4.49 1.44 11.83
CA VAL A 328 5.65 2.10 11.21
C VAL A 328 6.84 1.13 11.08
N ASN A 329 7.13 0.35 12.11
CA ASN A 329 8.19 -0.67 12.06
C ASN A 329 7.97 -1.68 10.92
N SER A 330 6.76 -2.24 10.79
CA SER A 330 6.42 -3.17 9.70
C SER A 330 6.58 -2.53 8.32
N GLN A 331 6.21 -1.26 8.20
CA GLN A 331 6.37 -0.48 6.99
C GLN A 331 7.86 -0.29 6.65
N LEU A 332 8.68 0.22 7.57
CA LEU A 332 10.12 0.41 7.37
C LEU A 332 10.83 -0.91 7.04
N LYS A 333 10.48 -1.98 7.75
CA LYS A 333 10.99 -3.34 7.52
C LYS A 333 10.65 -3.84 6.11
N SER A 334 9.44 -3.58 5.61
CA SER A 334 9.04 -3.95 4.25
C SER A 334 9.88 -3.24 3.19
N HIS A 335 10.17 -1.94 3.37
CA HIS A 335 11.03 -1.15 2.49
C HIS A 335 12.45 -1.68 2.46
N LYS A 336 13.07 -1.86 3.63
CA LYS A 336 14.43 -2.36 3.77
C LYS A 336 14.61 -3.73 3.12
N ARG A 337 13.71 -4.66 3.44
CA ARG A 337 13.77 -6.03 2.92
C ARG A 337 13.55 -6.08 1.41
N PHE A 338 12.56 -5.36 0.88
CA PHE A 338 12.34 -5.29 -0.55
C PHE A 338 13.57 -4.71 -1.28
N ALA A 339 14.12 -3.61 -0.80
CA ALA A 339 15.28 -2.97 -1.41
C ALA A 339 16.50 -3.92 -1.48
N ASN A 340 16.73 -4.70 -0.42
CA ASN A 340 17.82 -5.68 -0.37
C ASN A 340 17.55 -6.91 -1.26
N ALA A 341 16.29 -7.28 -1.47
CA ALA A 341 15.91 -8.45 -2.27
C ALA A 341 15.77 -8.15 -3.77
N PHE A 342 15.47 -6.90 -4.14
CA PHE A 342 15.21 -6.49 -5.53
C PHE A 342 16.30 -6.92 -6.53
N PRO A 343 17.61 -6.77 -6.25
CA PRO A 343 18.66 -7.22 -7.17
C PRO A 343 18.60 -8.73 -7.45
N THR A 344 18.31 -9.54 -6.44
CA THR A 344 18.15 -11.00 -6.57
C THR A 344 16.95 -11.32 -7.45
N TYR A 345 15.81 -10.65 -7.23
CA TYR A 345 14.61 -10.88 -8.03
C TYR A 345 14.83 -10.54 -9.51
N CYS A 346 15.59 -9.47 -9.81
CA CYS A 346 15.92 -9.10 -11.18
C CYS A 346 16.63 -10.23 -11.95
N GLN A 347 17.37 -11.11 -11.28
CA GLN A 347 18.05 -12.24 -11.92
C GLN A 347 17.11 -13.39 -12.29
N LEU A 348 15.91 -13.44 -11.70
CA LEU A 348 15.00 -14.58 -11.81
C LEU A 348 13.80 -14.34 -12.74
N VAL A 349 13.54 -13.07 -13.05
CA VAL A 349 12.42 -12.64 -13.90
C VAL A 349 12.89 -12.29 -15.32
N ASP A 350 11.96 -12.30 -16.27
CA ASP A 350 12.27 -11.98 -17.67
C ASP A 350 12.52 -10.50 -17.84
N ASN A 351 11.64 -9.65 -17.30
CA ASN A 351 11.79 -8.20 -17.36
C ASN A 351 11.69 -7.61 -15.95
N ALA A 352 12.46 -6.56 -15.68
CA ALA A 352 12.37 -5.82 -14.43
C ALA A 352 12.35 -4.31 -14.69
N ARG A 353 11.53 -3.57 -13.94
CA ARG A 353 11.51 -2.11 -13.93
C ARG A 353 11.56 -1.62 -12.50
N LEU A 354 12.28 -0.53 -12.24
CA LEU A 354 12.35 0.11 -10.93
C LEU A 354 11.91 1.56 -11.07
N TYR A 355 10.89 1.95 -10.32
CA TYR A 355 10.35 3.30 -10.30
C TYR A 355 10.63 3.99 -8.96
N SER A 356 10.91 5.29 -9.02
CA SER A 356 10.98 6.20 -7.88
C SER A 356 9.73 7.07 -7.82
N THR A 357 9.10 7.16 -6.64
CA THR A 357 7.94 8.04 -6.38
C THR A 357 8.28 9.15 -5.37
N ASN A 358 9.53 9.63 -5.40
CA ASN A 358 9.98 10.69 -4.53
C ASN A 358 9.33 12.04 -4.84
N ALA A 359 8.95 12.30 -6.10
CA ALA A 359 8.22 13.51 -6.44
C ALA A 359 6.90 13.59 -5.64
N LEU A 360 6.66 14.70 -4.92
CA LEU A 360 5.44 14.90 -4.13
C LEU A 360 4.19 14.92 -5.00
N GLU A 361 4.27 15.52 -6.20
CA GLU A 361 3.16 15.70 -7.15
C GLU A 361 3.55 15.39 -8.61
N GLY A 362 4.59 14.58 -8.81
CA GLY A 362 5.10 14.23 -10.15
C GLY A 362 4.80 12.78 -10.55
N PRO A 363 4.88 12.45 -11.85
CA PRO A 363 4.77 11.08 -12.31
C PRO A 363 5.93 10.23 -11.74
N PRO A 364 5.72 8.91 -11.55
CA PRO A 364 6.80 8.02 -11.15
C PRO A 364 7.97 8.05 -12.14
N LYS A 365 9.20 8.23 -11.65
CA LYS A 365 10.42 8.25 -12.49
C LYS A 365 10.93 6.81 -12.66
N LEU A 366 11.13 6.35 -13.89
CA LEU A 366 11.82 5.09 -14.16
C LEU A 366 13.33 5.26 -13.90
N ILE A 367 13.87 4.52 -12.95
CA ILE A 367 15.28 4.64 -12.49
C ILE A 367 16.09 3.36 -12.71
N GLY A 368 15.45 2.29 -13.18
CA GLY A 368 16.14 1.10 -13.65
C GLY A 368 15.26 0.23 -14.52
N TRP A 369 15.86 -0.43 -15.51
CA TRP A 369 15.17 -1.35 -16.40
C TRP A 369 16.06 -2.53 -16.79
N LYS A 370 15.44 -3.69 -16.96
CA LYS A 370 16.04 -4.94 -17.43
C LYS A 370 15.09 -5.56 -18.45
N GLU A 371 15.64 -5.96 -19.59
CA GLU A 371 14.92 -6.77 -20.57
C GLU A 371 15.62 -8.12 -20.78
N LYS A 372 14.85 -9.20 -20.71
CA LYS A 372 15.31 -10.58 -20.94
C LYS A 372 16.56 -10.93 -20.14
N ASP A 373 17.61 -11.40 -20.78
CA ASP A 373 18.86 -11.84 -20.14
C ASP A 373 19.88 -10.70 -19.95
N ARG A 374 19.47 -9.45 -20.20
CA ARG A 374 20.35 -8.29 -19.99
C ARG A 374 20.56 -8.03 -18.51
N THR A 375 21.65 -7.35 -18.19
CA THR A 375 21.88 -6.78 -16.86
C THR A 375 20.92 -5.61 -16.61
N LEU A 376 20.62 -5.33 -15.35
CA LEU A 376 19.79 -4.19 -14.96
C LEU A 376 20.54 -2.88 -15.28
N LEU A 377 20.01 -2.10 -16.23
CA LEU A 377 20.45 -0.74 -16.51
C LEU A 377 19.80 0.20 -15.51
N VAL A 378 20.56 1.18 -14.99
CA VAL A 378 20.10 2.07 -13.92
C VAL A 378 20.49 3.51 -14.19
N ASP A 379 19.66 4.45 -13.77
CA ASP A 379 20.02 5.86 -13.67
C ASP A 379 21.04 6.01 -12.51
N PRO A 380 22.31 6.36 -12.81
CA PRO A 380 23.38 6.40 -11.79
C PRO A 380 23.12 7.45 -10.71
N ASP A 381 22.40 8.52 -11.03
CA ASP A 381 22.12 9.61 -10.10
C ASP A 381 20.99 9.24 -9.13
N GLU A 382 20.04 8.41 -9.57
CA GLU A 382 18.85 8.05 -8.79
C GLU A 382 18.98 6.73 -8.04
N ILE A 383 19.69 5.74 -8.60
CA ILE A 383 19.72 4.37 -8.06
C ILE A 383 20.27 4.27 -6.63
N GLY A 384 21.00 5.30 -6.18
CA GLY A 384 21.49 5.44 -4.81
C GLY A 384 20.38 5.31 -3.76
N CYS A 385 19.13 5.69 -4.09
CA CYS A 385 17.99 5.59 -3.18
C CYS A 385 17.72 4.12 -2.75
N LEU A 386 17.86 3.15 -3.66
CA LEU A 386 17.62 1.73 -3.35
C LEU A 386 18.62 1.22 -2.30
N LYS A 387 19.91 1.54 -2.47
CA LYS A 387 20.97 1.17 -1.52
C LYS A 387 20.77 1.84 -0.16
N ARG A 388 20.31 3.09 -0.16
CA ARG A 388 20.02 3.86 1.05
C ARG A 388 18.89 3.20 1.84
N ILE A 389 17.76 2.91 1.18
CA ILE A 389 16.60 2.24 1.79
C ILE A 389 16.99 0.87 2.37
N GLY A 390 17.84 0.10 1.68
CA GLY A 390 18.35 -1.18 2.19
C GLY A 390 19.13 -1.10 3.52
N ARG A 391 19.58 0.10 3.90
CA ARG A 391 20.38 0.39 5.12
C ARG A 391 19.62 1.16 6.20
N LEU A 392 18.33 1.41 6.01
CA LEU A 392 17.54 2.15 7.00
C LEU A 392 17.49 1.44 8.36
N ASN A 393 17.31 2.23 9.41
CA ASN A 393 16.95 1.75 10.74
C ASN A 393 15.44 1.45 10.78
N GLU A 394 15.09 0.16 10.86
CA GLU A 394 13.68 -0.27 10.87
C GLU A 394 12.96 0.03 12.19
N ASN A 395 13.72 0.33 13.25
CA ASN A 395 13.21 0.68 14.59
C ASN A 395 13.30 2.20 14.85
N ALA A 396 13.45 3.02 13.81
CA ALA A 396 13.53 4.47 13.98
C ALA A 396 12.20 5.03 14.52
N ASP A 397 12.27 5.89 15.53
CA ASP A 397 11.12 6.59 16.11
C ASP A 397 10.86 7.96 15.48
N SER A 398 11.82 8.43 14.67
CA SER A 398 11.69 9.64 13.86
C SER A 398 12.61 9.61 12.64
N ILE A 399 12.46 10.62 11.77
CA ILE A 399 13.35 10.83 10.62
C ILE A 399 14.83 10.99 11.01
N TYR A 400 15.15 11.48 12.22
CA TYR A 400 16.54 11.64 12.67
C TYR A 400 17.26 10.31 12.81
N GLU A 401 16.54 9.29 13.27
CA GLU A 401 17.08 7.96 13.56
C GLU A 401 17.03 7.02 12.34
N LEU A 402 16.37 7.46 11.25
CA LEU A 402 16.11 6.64 10.07
C LEU A 402 17.40 6.16 9.39
N TYR A 403 18.44 6.98 9.39
CA TYR A 403 19.74 6.69 8.79
C TYR A 403 20.88 7.10 9.72
N ARG A 404 22.03 6.42 9.60
CA ARG A 404 23.26 6.81 10.31
C ARG A 404 23.74 8.20 9.86
N TYR A 405 24.45 8.89 10.75
CA TYR A 405 25.02 10.19 10.44
C TYR A 405 26.19 10.08 9.43
N PRO A 406 26.31 10.98 8.44
CA PRO A 406 25.38 12.08 8.14
C PRO A 406 24.07 11.57 7.51
N ASN A 407 22.93 11.99 8.07
CA ASN A 407 21.62 11.52 7.62
C ASN A 407 21.35 12.04 6.19
N PRO A 408 21.17 11.16 5.19
CA PRO A 408 20.94 11.57 3.81
C PRO A 408 19.66 12.38 3.63
N ALA A 409 18.66 12.18 4.49
CA ALA A 409 17.45 13.00 4.48
C ALA A 409 17.76 14.47 4.79
N CYS A 410 18.87 14.80 5.44
CA CYS A 410 19.25 16.18 5.75
C CYS A 410 20.26 16.80 4.75
N GLN A 411 20.57 16.10 3.65
CA GLN A 411 21.52 16.57 2.64
C GLN A 411 20.85 17.46 1.58
N THR A 412 21.63 18.28 0.88
CA THR A 412 21.15 19.12 -0.23
C THR A 412 20.63 18.22 -1.36
N GLY A 413 19.51 18.60 -1.98
CA GLY A 413 18.84 17.74 -2.98
C GLY A 413 17.82 16.78 -2.36
N SER A 414 17.67 16.76 -1.03
CA SER A 414 16.60 16.02 -0.38
C SER A 414 15.34 16.88 -0.30
N ILE A 415 14.18 16.25 -0.49
CA ILE A 415 12.86 16.88 -0.29
C ILE A 415 12.76 17.53 1.10
N TRP A 416 13.35 16.89 2.11
CA TRP A 416 13.32 17.43 3.46
C TRP A 416 14.08 18.76 3.58
N LYS A 417 15.28 18.85 3.01
CA LYS A 417 16.04 20.09 3.04
C LYS A 417 15.46 21.15 2.12
N ASP A 418 15.07 20.75 0.92
CA ASP A 418 14.70 21.67 -0.15
C ASP A 418 13.25 22.18 -0.02
N ILE A 419 12.36 21.42 0.64
CA ILE A 419 10.94 21.78 0.79
C ILE A 419 10.58 22.09 2.25
N VAL A 420 10.96 21.23 3.21
CA VAL A 420 10.54 21.41 4.62
C VAL A 420 11.39 22.46 5.33
N LEU A 421 12.70 22.44 5.09
CA LEU A 421 13.68 23.36 5.66
C LEU A 421 14.07 24.51 4.72
N SER A 422 13.26 24.75 3.68
CA SER A 422 13.52 25.82 2.71
C SER A 422 13.65 27.19 3.39
N PRO A 423 14.70 27.98 3.11
CA PRO A 423 14.83 29.34 3.63
C PRO A 423 13.68 30.27 3.25
N SER A 424 13.06 30.07 2.08
CA SER A 424 11.94 30.91 1.61
C SER A 424 10.66 30.72 2.43
N ARG A 425 10.56 29.62 3.20
CA ARG A 425 9.40 29.30 4.03
C ARG A 425 9.11 30.39 5.06
N VAL A 426 10.12 31.06 5.59
CA VAL A 426 9.95 32.13 6.59
C VAL A 426 9.11 33.27 6.03
N ASN A 427 9.42 33.72 4.80
CA ASN A 427 8.70 34.82 4.16
C ASN A 427 7.25 34.41 3.85
N ILE A 428 7.05 33.18 3.35
CA ILE A 428 5.71 32.62 3.09
C ILE A 428 4.88 32.57 4.38
N GLN A 429 5.47 32.11 5.49
CA GLN A 429 4.78 32.07 6.77
C GLN A 429 4.43 33.45 7.31
N GLN A 430 5.28 34.47 7.11
CA GLN A 430 5.00 35.84 7.53
C GLN A 430 3.81 36.43 6.77
N GLU A 431 3.78 36.23 5.44
CA GLU A 431 2.68 36.67 4.58
C GLU A 431 1.36 35.97 4.93
N LEU A 432 1.38 34.64 5.05
CA LEU A 432 0.22 33.86 5.47
C LEU A 432 -0.27 34.31 6.85
N LYS A 433 0.64 34.51 7.80
CA LYS A 433 0.29 34.91 9.16
C LYS A 433 -0.40 36.27 9.20
N TYR A 434 0.13 37.25 8.48
CA TYR A 434 -0.49 38.58 8.38
C TYR A 434 -1.91 38.49 7.79
N THR A 435 -2.05 37.76 6.69
CA THR A 435 -3.31 37.67 5.94
C THR A 435 -4.37 36.88 6.73
N ILE A 436 -4.02 35.74 7.31
CA ILE A 436 -4.93 34.96 8.16
C ILE A 436 -5.43 35.80 9.34
N GLN A 437 -4.55 36.56 10.01
CA GLN A 437 -4.96 37.43 11.12
C GLN A 437 -5.89 38.56 10.67
N LYS A 438 -5.76 39.05 9.44
CA LYS A 438 -6.66 40.04 8.86
C LYS A 438 -8.04 39.43 8.62
N VAL A 439 -8.09 38.25 7.98
CA VAL A 439 -9.34 37.53 7.67
C VAL A 439 -10.08 37.12 8.94
N GLU A 440 -9.39 36.58 9.95
CA GLU A 440 -10.00 36.10 11.21
C GLU A 440 -10.48 37.22 12.15
N ARG A 441 -10.11 38.48 11.87
CA ARG A 441 -10.57 39.67 12.62
C ARG A 441 -11.78 40.35 11.99
N MET A 442 -12.10 40.02 10.74
CA MET A 442 -13.33 40.46 10.07
C MET A 442 -14.49 39.58 10.52
#